data_AF-A0AA41X1J4-F1
#
_entry.id   AF-A0AA41X1J4-F1
#
_cell.length_a   1.000
_cell.length_b   1.000
_cell.length_c   1.000
_cell.angle_alpha   90.00
_cell.angle_beta   90.00
_cell.angle_gamma   90.00
#
_symmetry.space_group_name_H-M   'P 1'
#
loop_
_entity.id
_entity.type
_entity.pdbx_description
1 polymer ?
#
loop_
_entity_poly.entity_id
_entity_poly.type
_entity_poly.pdbx_seq_one_letter_code
_entity_poly.pdbx_strand_id
1 'polypeptide(L)' 'VAPASCKTDIAKQYQFGRSIGVNGTPNIILPNGTVVPGYQPADQLLSTLQSTAG' A
#
# COMPACT_ATOMS: atom_id res chain seq x y z
N VAL A 1 -25.94 14.96 -8.43
CA VAL A 1 -25.33 14.74 -7.10
C VAL A 1 -24.17 15.72 -6.92
N ALA A 2 -24.02 16.34 -5.75
CA ALA A 2 -22.86 17.20 -5.47
C ALA A 2 -21.67 16.33 -5.00
N PRO A 3 -20.42 16.70 -5.33
CA PRO A 3 -19.24 15.94 -4.91
C PRO A 3 -19.03 16.04 -3.39
N ALA A 4 -18.60 14.94 -2.77
CA ALA A 4 -18.20 14.94 -1.37
C ALA A 4 -16.89 15.73 -1.16
N SER A 5 -16.78 16.42 -0.03
CA SER A 5 -15.57 17.13 0.39
C SER A 5 -15.34 16.94 1.90
N CYS A 6 -14.08 16.78 2.30
CA CYS A 6 -13.68 16.61 3.69
C CYS A 6 -12.27 17.17 3.93
N LYS A 7 -11.87 17.35 5.20
CA LYS A 7 -10.57 17.95 5.61
C LYS A 7 -9.36 17.01 5.43
N THR A 8 -9.55 15.81 4.90
CA THR A 8 -8.49 14.80 4.82
C THR A 8 -7.36 15.27 3.90
N ASP A 9 -6.15 15.27 4.44
CA ASP A 9 -4.94 15.66 3.71
C ASP A 9 -4.34 14.45 2.96
N ILE A 10 -4.83 14.22 1.74
CA ILE A 10 -4.35 13.13 0.87
C ILE A 10 -2.90 13.36 0.42
N ALA A 11 -2.44 14.61 0.38
CA ALA A 11 -1.06 14.92 0.01
C ALA A 11 -0.06 14.32 1.01
N LYS A 12 -0.40 14.28 2.31
CA LYS A 12 0.41 13.58 3.32
C LYS A 12 0.57 12.08 3.02
N GLN A 13 -0.48 11.41 2.57
CA GLN A 13 -0.43 9.98 2.23
C GLN A 13 0.47 9.74 1.01
N TYR A 14 0.34 10.58 -0.03
CA TYR A 14 1.17 10.53 -1.22
C TYR A 14 2.66 10.78 -0.90
N GLN A 15 2.95 11.81 -0.10
CA GLN A 15 4.31 12.13 0.34
C GLN A 15 4.91 11.01 1.18
N PHE A 16 4.15 10.44 2.11
CA PHE A 16 4.58 9.29 2.90
C PHE A 16 4.96 8.12 2.00
N GLY A 17 4.09 7.72 1.06
CA GLY A 17 4.37 6.65 0.10
C GLY A 17 5.69 6.87 -0.65
N ARG A 18 5.90 8.09 -1.18
CA ARG A 18 7.15 8.44 -1.86
C ARG A 18 8.37 8.33 -0.93
N SER A 19 8.24 8.75 0.33
CA SER A 19 9.34 8.73 1.29
C SER A 19 9.81 7.32 1.65
N ILE A 20 8.92 6.32 1.58
CA ILE A 20 9.21 4.90 1.84
C ILE A 20 9.49 4.10 0.56
N GLY A 21 9.67 4.77 -0.59
CA GLY A 21 10.04 4.14 -1.85
C GLY A 21 8.90 3.64 -2.73
N VAL A 22 7.63 3.98 -2.42
CA VAL A 22 6.51 3.69 -3.33
C VAL A 22 6.65 4.52 -4.59
N ASN A 23 6.80 3.84 -5.73
CA ASN A 23 6.97 4.44 -7.06
C ASN A 23 5.82 4.09 -8.03
N GLY A 24 4.87 3.26 -7.60
CA GLY A 24 3.73 2.81 -8.40
C GLY A 24 2.67 2.11 -7.54
N THR A 25 1.46 1.98 -8.11
CA THR A 25 0.29 1.36 -7.45
C THR A 25 -0.16 0.10 -8.19
N PRO A 26 -0.74 -0.91 -7.49
CA PRO A 26 -0.88 -0.98 -6.04
C PRO A 26 0.47 -1.30 -5.35
N ASN A 27 0.56 -1.01 -4.05
CA ASN A 27 1.73 -1.27 -3.22
C ASN A 27 1.25 -1.65 -1.81
N ILE A 28 1.72 -2.75 -1.25
CA ILE A 28 1.34 -3.23 0.09
C ILE A 28 2.57 -3.16 0.99
N ILE A 29 2.41 -2.58 2.18
CA ILE A 29 3.45 -2.49 3.19
C ILE A 29 3.02 -3.36 4.38
N LEU A 30 3.83 -4.36 4.71
CA LEU A 30 3.56 -5.30 5.80
C LEU A 30 4.00 -4.74 7.16
N PRO A 31 3.49 -5.27 8.29
CA PRO A 31 3.82 -4.73 9.63
C PRO A 31 5.31 -4.71 9.99
N ASN A 32 6.11 -5.59 9.39
CA ASN A 32 7.57 -5.63 9.56
C ASN A 32 8.33 -4.69 8.62
N GLY A 33 7.62 -3.88 7.81
CA GLY A 33 8.22 -2.95 6.85
C GLY A 33 8.50 -3.55 5.47
N THR A 34 8.27 -4.85 5.25
CA THR A 34 8.41 -5.47 3.92
C THR A 34 7.44 -4.84 2.93
N VAL A 35 7.96 -4.48 1.75
CA VAL A 35 7.19 -3.90 0.65
C VAL A 35 6.87 -4.98 -0.37
N VAL A 36 5.59 -5.16 -0.68
CA VAL A 36 5.09 -6.01 -1.76
C VAL A 36 4.62 -5.10 -2.90
N PRO A 37 5.48 -4.87 -3.92
CA PRO A 37 5.17 -3.95 -5.01
C PRO A 37 4.27 -4.60 -6.05
N GLY A 38 3.36 -3.80 -6.60
CA GLY A 38 2.50 -4.20 -7.70
C GLY A 38 1.33 -5.07 -7.27
N TYR A 39 0.54 -5.45 -8.27
CA TYR A 39 -0.61 -6.32 -8.07
C TYR A 39 -0.16 -7.78 -7.89
N GLN A 40 -0.82 -8.49 -6.97
CA GLN A 40 -0.74 -9.93 -6.83
C GLN A 40 -2.16 -10.53 -6.78
N PRO A 41 -2.44 -11.64 -7.48
CA PRO A 41 -3.64 -12.43 -7.27
C PRO A 41 -3.77 -12.91 -5.82
N ALA A 42 -4.99 -13.18 -5.37
CA ALA A 42 -5.28 -13.52 -3.97
C ALA A 42 -4.44 -14.71 -3.44
N ASP A 43 -4.33 -15.80 -4.20
CA ASP A 43 -3.58 -17.00 -3.78
C ASP A 43 -2.07 -16.71 -3.63
N GLN A 44 -1.52 -15.87 -4.51
CA GLN A 44 -0.12 -15.45 -4.44
C GLN A 44 0.13 -14.50 -3.27
N LEU A 45 -0.80 -13.58 -3.01
CA LEU A 45 -0.72 -12.68 -1.87
C LEU A 45 -0.75 -13.49 -0.56
N LEU A 46 -1.64 -14.49 -0.46
CA LEU A 46 -1.70 -15.37 0.71
C LEU A 46 -0.37 -16.10 0.95
N SER A 47 0.24 -16.67 -0.10
CA SER A 47 1.55 -17.32 -0.01
C SER A 47 2.66 -16.35 0.43
N THR A 48 2.64 -15.11 -0.08
CA THR A 48 3.58 -14.05 0.31
C THR A 48 3.44 -13.69 1.79
N LEU A 49 2.21 -13.54 2.27
CA LEU A 49 1.91 -13.23 3.68
C LEU A 49 2.36 -14.35 4.62
N GLN A 50 2.07 -15.61 4.26
CA GLN A 50 2.47 -16.78 5.04
C GLN A 50 4.00 -16.92 5.12
N SER A 51 4.70 -16.63 4.02
CA SER A 51 6.16 -16.69 3.96
C SER A 51 6.85 -15.57 4.74
N THR A 52 6.14 -14.46 5.00
CA THR A 52 6.68 -13.27 5.70
C THR A 52 6.34 -13.26 7.20
N ALA A 53 5.51 -14.20 7.68
CA ALA A 53 5.04 -14.28 9.07
C ALA A 53 6.05 -14.93 10.05
N GLY A 54 7.35 -14.78 9.80
CA GLY A 54 8.43 -15.24 10.69
C GLY A 54 8.56 -14.41 11.96
#